data_AF-A0A5K1A359-F1
#
_entry.id   AF-A0A5K1A359-F1
#
_cell.length_a   1.000
_cell.length_b   1.000
_cell.length_c   1.000
_cell.angle_alpha   90.00
_cell.angle_beta   90.00
_cell.angle_gamma   90.00
#
_symmetry.space_group_name_H-M   'P 1'
#
loop_
_entity.id
_entity.type
_entity.pdbx_description
1 polymer ?
#
loop_
_entity_poly.entity_id
_entity_poly.type
_entity_poly.pdbx_seq_one_letter_code
_entity_poly.pdbx_strand_id
1 'polypeptide(L)' 'EMKMMLSMITGLEPQEQRLLFKGKEREDHDFLHMVGVKHMDKVLLLEDPASKEMKLQDLRRAKAPEKCCQAIAV' A
#
# COMPACT_ATOMS: atom_id res chain seq x y z
N GLU A 1 -3.10 12.19 -8.31
CA GLU A 1 -2.82 13.32 -7.38
C GLU A 1 -3.03 13.01 -5.90
N MET A 2 -4.24 12.72 -5.41
CA MET A 2 -4.48 12.60 -3.95
C MET A 2 -3.63 11.51 -3.28
N LYS A 3 -3.52 10.31 -3.88
CA LYS A 3 -2.71 9.22 -3.32
C LYS A 3 -1.22 9.57 -3.22
N MET A 4 -0.70 10.33 -4.18
CA MET A 4 0.69 10.79 -4.15
C MET A 4 0.94 11.74 -2.98
N MET A 5 0.04 12.70 -2.73
CA MET A 5 0.18 13.60 -1.58
C MET A 5 0.08 12.84 -0.25
N LEU A 6 -0.85 11.88 -0.16
CA LEU A 6 -0.98 11.03 1.01
C LEU A 6 0.26 10.17 1.23
N SER A 7 0.89 9.69 0.16
CA SER A 7 2.11 8.88 0.24
C SER A 7 3.25 9.62 0.94
N MET A 8 3.43 10.91 0.64
CA MET A 8 4.43 11.75 1.31
C MET A 8 4.17 11.94 2.81
N ILE A 9 2.90 11.87 3.24
CA ILE A 9 2.49 12.12 4.63
C ILE A 9 2.45 10.81 5.44
N THR A 10 1.94 9.73 4.85
CA THR A 10 1.71 8.45 5.53
C THR A 10 2.84 7.45 5.31
N GLY A 11 3.68 7.65 4.29
CA GLY A 11 4.71 6.70 3.88
C GLY A 11 4.17 5.45 3.18
N LEU A 12 2.86 5.40 2.88
CA LEU A 12 2.27 4.30 2.10
C LEU A 12 2.43 4.58 0.61
N GLU A 13 2.86 3.59 -0.16
CA GLU A 13 2.91 3.73 -1.63
C GLU A 13 1.48 3.86 -2.19
N PRO A 14 1.24 4.58 -3.31
CA PRO A 14 -0.10 4.79 -3.86
C PRO A 14 -0.90 3.50 -4.10
N GLN A 15 -0.22 2.42 -4.47
CA GLN A 15 -0.81 1.09 -4.69
C GLN A 15 -1.31 0.42 -3.40
N GLU A 16 -0.83 0.85 -2.24
CA GLU A 16 -1.18 0.29 -0.92
C GLU A 16 -2.28 1.11 -0.24
N GLN A 17 -2.73 2.17 -0.89
CA GLN A 17 -3.70 3.11 -0.34
C GLN A 17 -5.08 2.83 -0.93
N ARG A 18 -6.03 2.50 -0.04
CA ARG A 18 -7.45 2.34 -0.35
C ARG A 18 -8.23 3.52 0.22
N LEU A 19 -8.80 4.33 -0.67
CA LEU A 19 -9.54 5.53 -0.29
C LEU A 19 -11.04 5.25 -0.27
N LEU A 20 -11.69 5.61 0.84
CA LEU A 20 -13.14 5.49 0.99
C LEU A 20 -13.76 6.87 1.19
N PHE A 21 -14.76 7.17 0.36
CA PHE A 21 -15.60 8.34 0.51
C PHE A 21 -17.07 7.93 0.49
N LYS A 22 -17.83 8.36 1.52
CA LYS A 22 -19.24 7.98 1.72
C LYS A 22 -19.46 6.46 1.67
N GLY A 23 -18.55 5.69 2.26
CA GLY A 23 -18.65 4.22 2.33
C GLY A 23 -18.35 3.49 1.02
N LYS A 24 -17.89 4.19 -0.03
CA LYS A 24 -17.48 3.58 -1.29
C LYS A 24 -15.98 3.74 -1.48
N GLU A 25 -15.34 2.63 -1.87
CA GLU A 25 -13.95 2.62 -2.30
C GLU A 25 -13.78 3.36 -3.62
N ARG A 26 -12.65 4.04 -3.78
CA ARG A 26 -12.32 4.90 -4.92
C ARG A 26 -10.98 4.52 -5.52
N GLU A 27 -10.99 4.37 -6.83
CA GLU A 27 -9.80 4.05 -7.63
C GLU A 27 -9.08 5.31 -8.11
N ASP A 28 -7.87 5.15 -8.64
CA ASP A 28 -7.01 6.25 -9.09
C ASP A 28 -7.58 7.06 -10.26
N HIS A 29 -8.50 6.46 -11.02
CA HIS A 29 -9.18 7.11 -12.14
C HIS A 29 -10.35 8.01 -11.71
N ASP A 30 -10.77 7.95 -10.44
CA ASP A 30 -11.86 8.78 -9.92
C ASP A 30 -11.34 10.17 -9.50
N PHE A 31 -11.70 11.20 -10.27
CA PHE A 31 -11.45 12.58 -9.86
C PHE A 31 -12.35 13.01 -8.69
N LEU A 32 -11.77 13.72 -7.72
CA LEU A 32 -12.47 14.20 -6.51
C LEU A 32 -13.76 14.97 -6.80
N HIS A 33 -13.78 15.78 -7.86
CA HIS A 33 -14.94 16.57 -8.27
C HIS A 33 -16.08 15.71 -8.83
N MET A 34 -15.77 14.59 -9.47
CA MET A 34 -16.78 13.63 -9.98
C MET A 34 -17.36 12.78 -8.85
N VAL A 35 -16.55 12.49 -7.84
CA VAL A 35 -16.96 11.76 -6.62
C VAL A 35 -17.79 12.66 -5.68
N GLY A 36 -17.81 13.97 -5.92
CA GLY A 36 -18.56 14.94 -5.13
C GLY A 36 -17.91 15.26 -3.79
N VAL A 37 -16.59 15.13 -3.69
CA VAL A 37 -15.80 15.58 -2.54
C VAL A 37 -15.74 17.11 -2.58
N LYS A 38 -16.22 17.74 -1.51
CA LYS A 38 -16.20 19.20 -1.34
C LYS A 38 -15.12 19.63 -0.35
N HIS A 39 -14.93 20.95 -0.25
CA HIS A 39 -14.06 21.51 0.76
C HIS A 39 -14.50 21.07 2.17
N MET A 40 -13.53 20.64 2.99
CA MET A 40 -13.72 20.10 4.35
C MET A 40 -14.39 18.72 4.47
N ASP A 41 -14.72 18.07 3.36
CA ASP A 41 -15.17 16.68 3.42
C ASP A 41 -14.06 15.75 3.91
N LYS A 42 -14.45 14.73 4.68
CA LYS A 42 -13.53 13.71 5.21
C LYS A 42 -13.46 12.52 4.26
N VAL A 43 -12.25 12.08 3.95
CA VAL A 43 -11.97 10.84 3.23
C VAL A 43 -11.23 9.90 4.17
N LEU A 44 -11.62 8.63 4.18
CA LEU A 44 -10.95 7.61 4.97
C LEU A 44 -9.86 6.94 4.11
N LEU A 45 -8.66 6.80 4.67
CA LEU A 45 -7.55 6.07 4.06
C LEU A 45 -7.34 4.76 4.83
N LEU A 46 -7.32 3.64 4.11
CA LEU A 46 -7.00 2.30 4.62
C LEU A 46 -5.78 1.75 3.89
N GLU A 47 -4.96 0.96 4.60
CA GLU A 47 -3.86 0.20 4.00
C GLU A 47 -4.42 -1.07 3.34
N ASP A 48 -3.95 -1.40 2.14
CA ASP A 48 -4.29 -2.65 1.46
C ASP A 48 -3.65 -3.85 2.20
N PRO A 49 -4.45 -4.80 2.73
CA PRO A 49 -3.92 -5.98 3.40
C PRO A 49 -3.05 -6.85 2.48
N ALA A 50 -3.27 -6.84 1.17
CA ALA A 50 -2.45 -7.61 0.23
C ALA A 50 -1.02 -7.08 0.15
N SER A 51 -0.84 -5.76 0.16
CA SER A 51 0.47 -5.12 0.15
C SER A 51 1.25 -5.37 1.44
N LYS A 52 0.53 -5.40 2.57
CA LYS A 52 1.12 -5.72 3.88
C LYS A 52 1.69 -7.13 3.94
N GLU A 53 0.99 -8.11 3.37
CA GLU A 53 1.46 -9.49 3.34
C GLU A 53 2.70 -9.66 2.45
N MET A 54 2.74 -8.98 1.30
CA MET A 54 3.91 -8.98 0.41
C MET A 54 5.16 -8.43 1.10
N LYS A 55 5.06 -7.27 1.75
CA LYS A 55 6.16 -6.70 2.56
C LYS A 55 6.63 -7.66 3.64
N LEU A 56 5.71 -8.36 4.31
CA LEU A 56 6.06 -9.34 5.34
C LEU A 56 6.79 -10.56 4.76
N GLN A 57 6.38 -11.04 3.59
CA GLN A 57 7.07 -12.13 2.90
C GLN A 57 8.48 -11.73 2.45
N ASP A 58 8.65 -10.52 1.92
CA ASP A 58 9.96 -10.02 1.49
C ASP A 58 10.92 -9.86 2.67
N LEU A 59 10.44 -9.33 3.80
CA LEU A 59 11.23 -9.28 5.05
C LEU A 59 11.63 -10.68 5.55
N ARG A 60 10.75 -11.68 5.40
CA ARG A 60 11.08 -13.08 5.75
C ARG A 60 12.14 -13.66 4.82
N ARG A 61 12.08 -13.37 3.52
CA ARG A 61 13.10 -13.80 2.54
C ARG A 61 14.44 -13.12 2.80
N ALA A 62 14.45 -11.84 3.10
CA ALA A 62 15.67 -11.09 3.43
C ALA A 62 16.33 -11.57 4.75
N LYS A 63 15.55 -12.08 5.70
CA LYS A 63 16.05 -12.70 6.94
C LYS A 63 16.34 -14.19 6.83
N ALA A 64 16.00 -14.84 5.73
CA ALA A 64 16.33 -16.24 5.54
C ALA A 64 17.87 -16.32 5.42
N PRO A 65 18.56 -17.09 6.28
CA PRO A 65 20.00 -17.26 6.13
C PRO A 65 20.28 -17.85 4.75
N GLU A 66 21.21 -17.26 4.01
CA GLU A 66 21.76 -17.89 2.80
C GLU A 66 22.17 -19.31 3.17
N LYS A 67 21.46 -20.31 2.62
CA LYS A 67 21.87 -21.70 2.77
C LYS A 67 23.18 -21.86 1.98
N CYS A 68 24.29 -21.66 2.67
CA CYS A 68 25.61 -21.98 2.16
C CYS A 68 25.70 -23.51 2.09
N CYS A 69 25.37 -24.08 0.94
CA CYS A 69 25.55 -25.51 0.66
C CYS A 69 27.06 -25.80 0.62
N GLN A 70 27.66 -26.11 1.77
CA GLN A 70 28.96 -26.75 1.80
C GLN A 70 28.78 -28.22 1.47
N ALA A 71 28.84 -28.56 0.18
CA ALA A 71 29.04 -29.93 -0.26
C ALA A 71 30.50 -30.29 0.03
N ILE A 72 30.74 -31.04 1.11
CA ILE A 72 32.03 -31.70 1.33
C ILE A 72 31.96 -33.03 0.56
N ALA A 73 32.72 -33.13 -0.53
CA ALA A 73 32.98 -34.40 -1.19
C ALA A 73 34.02 -35.18 -0.37
N VAL A 74 33.72 -36.44 -0.07
CA VAL A 74 34.64 -37.42 0.53
C VAL A 74 35.06 -38.41 -0.55
#